data_AF-A0A8S4DPN0-F1
#
_entry.id   AF-A0A8S4DPN0-F1
#
_cell.length_a   1.000
_cell.length_b   1.000
_cell.length_c   1.000
_cell.angle_alpha   90.00
_cell.angle_beta   90.00
_cell.angle_gamma   90.00
#
_symmetry.space_group_name_H-M   'P 1'
#
loop_
_entity.id
_entity.type
_entity.pdbx_description
1 polymer ?
#
loop_
_entity_poly.entity_id
_entity_poly.type
_entity_poly.pdbx_seq_one_letter_code
_entity_poly.pdbx_strand_id
1 'polypeptide(L)'
;MVDRDNASPLNQQQIVPRLQEIAAAEGVVMSDDGMKALLTLSGGDMRKVLNTLQSTWLAYRRVTEDNVYTCVGHPLRSDINSIINWLLNENDFSACFKHIQDLKITKGLALSDILTEVHTVIQRSKLPPEALVSLLIKMADAEARLASGCSERVELAALIAAFHVARDQVTLDQL
;
A
#
# COMPACT_ATOMS: atom_id res chain seq x y z
N MET A 1 4.43 -25.35 26.48
CA MET A 1 5.60 -25.26 25.58
C MET A 1 5.19 -24.61 24.27
N VAL A 2 5.06 -23.28 24.25
CA VAL A 2 5.20 -22.42 23.06
C VAL A 2 5.56 -21.00 23.57
N ASP A 3 6.79 -20.81 24.03
CA ASP A 3 7.40 -19.47 24.04
C ASP A 3 7.93 -19.25 22.63
N ARG A 4 7.08 -18.70 21.74
CA ARG A 4 7.55 -18.12 20.49
C ARG A 4 7.96 -16.70 20.82
N ASP A 5 9.25 -16.42 20.65
CA ASP A 5 9.87 -15.10 20.72
C ASP A 5 9.03 -14.06 19.95
N ASN A 6 8.09 -13.40 20.64
CA ASN A 6 7.45 -12.20 20.13
C ASN A 6 8.42 -11.05 20.38
N ALA A 7 9.44 -10.96 19.52
CA ALA A 7 10.33 -9.81 19.48
C ALA A 7 9.48 -8.58 19.15
N SER A 8 9.09 -7.83 20.17
CA SER A 8 8.41 -6.55 20.02
C SER A 8 9.19 -5.68 19.03
N PRO A 9 8.51 -4.92 18.15
CA PRO A 9 9.15 -4.01 17.21
C PRO A 9 10.22 -3.18 17.92
N LEU A 10 11.44 -3.18 17.38
CA LEU A 10 12.53 -2.40 17.94
C LEU A 10 12.15 -0.92 17.84
N ASN A 11 12.51 -0.15 18.87
CA ASN A 11 12.34 1.29 18.80
C ASN A 11 13.19 1.81 17.63
N GLN A 12 12.62 2.65 16.78
CA GLN A 12 13.30 3.19 15.59
C GLN A 12 14.65 3.85 15.96
N GLN A 13 14.75 4.41 17.17
CA GLN A 13 15.97 5.00 17.72
C GLN A 13 17.13 4.00 17.89
N GLN A 14 16.85 2.71 18.01
CA GLN A 14 17.86 1.64 18.11
C GLN A 14 18.26 1.09 16.73
N ILE A 15 17.35 1.13 15.76
CA ILE A 15 17.59 0.60 14.41
C ILE A 15 18.45 1.57 13.59
N VAL A 16 18.16 2.87 13.66
CA VAL A 16 18.82 3.89 12.82
C VAL A 16 20.34 3.89 12.96
N PRO A 17 20.94 3.93 14.17
CA PRO A 17 22.40 3.96 14.30
C PRO A 17 23.04 2.72 13.70
N ARG A 18 22.44 1.54 13.95
CA ARG A 18 22.94 0.27 13.44
C ARG A 18 22.87 0.18 11.92
N LEU A 19 21.80 0.68 11.34
CA LEU A 19 21.61 0.70 9.89
C LEU A 19 22.59 1.65 9.20
N GLN A 20 22.91 2.80 9.82
CA GLN A 20 23.94 3.72 9.32
C GLN A 20 25.34 3.09 9.36
N GLU A 21 25.69 2.39 10.45
CA GLU A 21 26.96 1.65 10.53
C GLU A 21 27.10 0.62 9.40
N ILE A 22 26.04 -0.15 9.14
CA ILE A 22 26.03 -1.18 8.09
C ILE A 22 26.12 -0.53 6.70
N ALA A 23 25.35 0.53 6.44
CA ALA A 23 25.40 1.24 5.17
C ALA A 23 26.80 1.83 4.89
N ALA A 24 27.47 2.37 5.91
CA ALA A 24 28.84 2.85 5.79
C ALA A 24 29.86 1.72 5.54
N ALA A 25 29.71 0.59 6.24
CA ALA A 25 30.59 -0.57 6.07
C ALA A 25 30.45 -1.24 4.69
N GLU A 26 29.23 -1.28 4.14
CA GLU A 26 28.93 -1.88 2.83
C GLU A 26 29.04 -0.89 1.66
N GLY A 27 29.33 0.40 1.94
CA GLY A 27 29.43 1.44 0.91
C GLY A 27 28.10 1.74 0.21
N VAL A 28 26.97 1.58 0.92
CA VAL A 28 25.62 1.77 0.38
C VAL A 28 25.29 3.25 0.30
N VAL A 29 24.97 3.73 -0.91
CA VAL A 29 24.45 5.09 -1.13
C VAL A 29 22.96 5.12 -0.80
N MET A 30 22.62 5.74 0.32
CA MET A 30 21.27 5.85 0.85
C MET A 30 20.91 7.30 1.15
N SER A 31 19.67 7.68 0.86
CA SER A 31 19.10 8.98 1.21
C SER A 31 18.22 8.90 2.47
N ASP A 32 17.98 10.04 3.11
CA ASP A 32 17.22 10.10 4.38
C ASP A 32 15.75 9.64 4.24
N ASP A 33 15.15 9.89 3.08
CA ASP A 33 13.82 9.39 2.69
C ASP A 33 13.82 7.87 2.48
N GLY A 34 14.87 7.32 1.84
CA GLY A 34 15.03 5.87 1.69
C GLY A 34 15.19 5.16 3.04
N MET A 35 15.95 5.75 3.97
CA MET A 35 16.06 5.28 5.35
C MET A 35 14.69 5.24 6.05
N LYS A 36 13.92 6.32 5.95
CA LYS A 36 12.57 6.38 6.55
C LYS A 36 11.64 5.34 5.93
N ALA A 37 11.68 5.18 4.60
CA ALA A 37 10.87 4.19 3.89
C ALA A 37 11.16 2.76 4.38
N LEU A 38 12.44 2.40 4.54
CA LEU A 38 12.85 1.09 5.09
C LEU A 38 12.26 0.84 6.47
N LEU A 39 12.32 1.83 7.36
CA LEU A 39 11.81 1.70 8.73
C LEU A 39 10.28 1.57 8.76
N THR A 40 9.58 2.37 7.96
CA THR A 40 8.12 2.37 7.85
C THR A 40 7.62 1.02 7.35
N LEU A 41 8.15 0.55 6.21
CA LEU A 41 7.71 -0.69 5.57
C LEU A 41 8.10 -1.95 6.37
N SER A 42 9.19 -1.89 7.13
CA SER A 42 9.65 -3.02 7.93
C SER A 42 8.98 -3.13 9.29
N GLY A 43 8.21 -2.11 9.73
CA GLY A 43 7.47 -2.14 11.00
C GLY A 43 8.35 -2.37 12.23
N GLY A 44 9.61 -1.93 12.20
CA GLY A 44 10.57 -2.12 13.30
C GLY A 44 11.24 -3.50 13.39
N ASP A 45 11.06 -4.39 12.40
CA ASP A 45 11.78 -5.66 12.30
C ASP A 45 13.14 -5.45 11.59
N MET A 46 14.24 -5.59 12.33
CA MET A 46 15.60 -5.38 11.80
C MET A 46 15.96 -6.32 10.63
N ARG A 47 15.45 -7.55 10.63
CA ARG A 47 15.71 -8.52 9.56
C ARG A 47 15.03 -8.07 8.27
N LYS A 48 13.78 -7.60 8.37
CA LYS A 48 13.06 -7.03 7.22
C LYS A 48 13.78 -5.79 6.68
N VAL A 49 14.24 -4.91 7.57
CA VAL A 49 15.02 -3.72 7.21
C VAL A 49 16.25 -4.10 6.39
N LEU A 50 17.08 -5.02 6.88
CA LEU A 50 18.32 -5.43 6.21
C LEU A 50 18.07 -6.13 4.87
N ASN A 51 17.10 -7.04 4.84
CA ASN A 51 16.75 -7.75 3.60
C ASN A 51 16.28 -6.77 2.53
N THR A 52 15.47 -5.77 2.91
CA THR A 52 14.98 -4.76 1.99
C THR A 52 16.08 -3.81 1.53
N LEU A 53 16.96 -3.37 2.45
CA LEU A 53 18.14 -2.56 2.14
C LEU A 53 19.01 -3.25 1.08
N GLN A 54 19.39 -4.50 1.34
CA GLN A 54 20.27 -5.27 0.47
C GLN A 54 19.62 -5.53 -0.89
N SER A 55 18.34 -5.90 -0.92
CA SER A 55 17.61 -6.13 -2.18
C SER A 55 17.52 -4.85 -3.02
N THR A 56 17.21 -3.72 -2.37
CA THR A 56 17.14 -2.41 -3.03
C THR A 56 18.50 -1.97 -3.58
N TRP A 57 19.56 -2.14 -2.79
CA TRP A 57 20.92 -1.83 -3.21
C TRP A 57 21.38 -2.69 -4.39
N LEU A 58 21.10 -3.99 -4.37
CA LEU A 58 21.46 -4.91 -5.44
C LEU A 58 20.72 -4.60 -6.74
N ALA A 59 19.44 -4.21 -6.66
CA ALA A 59 18.61 -3.89 -7.81
C ALA A 59 18.95 -2.52 -8.43
N TYR A 60 19.14 -1.48 -7.62
CA TYR A 60 19.18 -0.10 -8.10
C TYR A 60 20.49 0.65 -7.84
N ARG A 61 21.40 0.11 -7.02
CA ARG A 61 22.65 0.77 -6.59
C ARG A 61 22.43 2.14 -5.93
N ARG A 62 21.23 2.40 -5.45
CA ARG A 62 20.86 3.58 -4.66
C ARG A 62 19.60 3.30 -3.87
N VAL A 63 19.62 3.62 -2.58
CA VAL A 63 18.50 3.40 -1.67
C VAL A 63 17.77 4.73 -1.45
N THR A 64 16.75 4.98 -2.27
CA THR A 64 15.81 6.12 -2.19
C THR A 64 14.42 5.62 -1.82
N GLU A 65 13.50 6.51 -1.41
CA GLU A 65 12.11 6.13 -1.11
C GLU A 65 11.48 5.34 -2.27
N ASP A 66 11.49 5.89 -3.48
CA ASP A 66 10.91 5.25 -4.66
C ASP A 66 11.47 3.84 -4.92
N ASN A 67 12.79 3.67 -4.82
CA ASN A 67 13.44 2.39 -5.05
C ASN A 67 13.09 1.37 -3.97
N VAL A 68 12.96 1.80 -2.71
CA VAL A 68 12.57 0.91 -1.61
C VAL A 68 11.14 0.42 -1.80
N TYR A 69 10.18 1.32 -2.02
CA TYR A 69 8.78 0.96 -2.26
C TYR A 69 8.62 0.05 -3.48
N THR A 70 9.30 0.39 -4.59
CA THR A 70 9.28 -0.43 -5.80
C THR A 70 9.90 -1.81 -5.58
N CYS A 71 10.99 -1.90 -4.80
CA CYS A 71 11.65 -3.17 -4.50
C CYS A 71 10.75 -4.13 -3.71
N VAL A 72 9.93 -3.61 -2.80
CA VAL A 72 9.02 -4.43 -1.99
C VAL A 72 7.66 -4.66 -2.66
N GLY A 73 7.39 -4.04 -3.80
CA GLY A 73 6.10 -4.12 -4.49
C GLY A 73 4.97 -3.35 -3.78
N HIS A 74 5.32 -2.37 -2.95
CA HIS A 74 4.34 -1.53 -2.25
C HIS A 74 3.99 -0.31 -3.09
N PRO A 75 2.71 0.09 -3.19
CA PRO A 75 2.31 1.23 -3.99
C PRO A 75 2.94 2.54 -3.50
N LEU A 76 3.34 3.40 -4.45
CA LEU A 76 3.75 4.77 -4.16
C LEU A 76 2.54 5.66 -3.92
N ARG A 77 2.73 6.79 -3.24
CA ARG A 77 1.67 7.79 -3.04
C ARG A 77 1.06 8.29 -4.34
N SER A 78 1.87 8.45 -5.39
CA SER A 78 1.41 8.83 -6.73
C SER A 78 0.53 7.76 -7.37
N ASP A 79 0.82 6.49 -7.14
CA ASP A 79 0.02 5.36 -7.62
C ASP A 79 -1.34 5.32 -6.92
N ILE A 80 -1.37 5.46 -5.60
CA ILE A 80 -2.61 5.51 -4.82
C ILE A 80 -3.48 6.70 -5.23
N ASN A 81 -2.89 7.88 -5.42
CA ASN A 81 -3.64 9.04 -5.90
C ASN A 81 -4.27 8.79 -7.28
N SER A 82 -3.55 8.12 -8.18
CA SER A 82 -4.05 7.76 -9.51
C SER A 82 -5.20 6.75 -9.43
N ILE A 83 -5.05 5.71 -8.59
CA ILE A 83 -6.08 4.70 -8.34
C ILE A 83 -7.35 5.34 -7.78
N ILE A 84 -7.23 6.20 -6.77
CA ILE A 84 -8.36 6.90 -6.17
C ILE A 84 -9.04 7.81 -7.19
N ASN A 85 -8.27 8.52 -8.02
CA ASN A 85 -8.82 9.34 -9.08
C ASN A 85 -9.65 8.52 -10.07
N TRP A 86 -9.16 7.35 -10.50
CA TRP A 86 -9.95 6.45 -11.35
C TRP A 86 -11.19 5.92 -10.62
N LEU A 87 -11.06 5.46 -9.38
CA LEU A 87 -12.20 4.94 -8.61
C LEU A 87 -13.32 5.98 -8.41
N LEU A 88 -12.97 7.25 -8.20
CA LEU A 88 -13.93 8.31 -7.91
C LEU A 88 -14.47 9.03 -9.15
N ASN A 89 -13.73 9.07 -10.26
CA ASN A 89 -14.07 9.92 -11.40
C ASN A 89 -14.28 9.15 -12.72
N GLU A 90 -13.76 7.93 -12.87
CA GLU A 90 -13.92 7.16 -14.11
C GLU A 90 -15.31 6.52 -14.16
N ASN A 91 -16.12 6.86 -15.17
CA ASN A 91 -17.48 6.32 -15.30
C ASN A 91 -17.48 4.94 -15.96
N ASP A 92 -16.50 4.65 -16.82
CA ASP A 92 -16.39 3.36 -17.48
C ASP A 92 -15.71 2.34 -16.55
N PHE A 93 -16.51 1.39 -16.07
CA PHE A 93 -16.03 0.28 -15.25
C PHE A 93 -14.88 -0.49 -15.91
N SER A 94 -14.97 -0.74 -17.23
CA SER A 94 -13.97 -1.51 -17.96
C SER A 94 -12.64 -0.75 -18.06
N ALA A 95 -12.70 0.55 -18.30
CA ALA A 95 -11.52 1.42 -18.31
C ALA A 95 -10.86 1.50 -16.93
N CYS A 96 -11.64 1.74 -15.87
CA CYS A 96 -11.15 1.79 -14.49
C CYS A 96 -10.47 0.47 -14.08
N PHE A 97 -11.14 -0.65 -14.37
CA PHE A 97 -10.59 -1.99 -14.11
C PHE A 97 -9.28 -2.20 -14.83
N LYS A 98 -9.21 -1.86 -16.12
CA LYS A 98 -8.00 -2.00 -16.93
C LYS A 98 -6.85 -1.15 -16.39
N HIS A 99 -7.09 0.12 -16.06
CA HIS A 99 -6.06 1.01 -15.54
C HIS A 99 -5.44 0.50 -14.25
N ILE A 100 -6.27 0.08 -13.28
CA ILE A 100 -5.77 -0.45 -12.01
C ILE A 100 -5.08 -1.80 -12.22
N GLN A 101 -5.65 -2.68 -13.06
CA GLN A 101 -5.06 -3.99 -13.34
C GLN A 101 -3.70 -3.89 -14.04
N ASP A 102 -3.56 -3.00 -15.03
CA ASP A 102 -2.31 -2.77 -15.75
C ASP A 102 -1.24 -2.19 -14.82
N LEU A 103 -1.61 -1.25 -13.95
CA LEU A 103 -0.71 -0.67 -12.95
C LEU A 103 -0.21 -1.74 -11.95
N LYS A 104 -1.12 -2.58 -11.44
CA LYS A 104 -0.79 -3.70 -10.55
C LYS A 104 0.19 -4.67 -11.19
N ILE A 105 -0.06 -5.09 -12.42
CA ILE A 105 0.82 -6.02 -13.14
C ILE A 105 2.18 -5.39 -13.41
N THR A 106 2.21 -4.15 -13.89
CA THR A 106 3.44 -3.47 -14.30
C THR A 106 4.38 -3.22 -13.11
N LYS A 107 3.82 -2.89 -11.95
CA LYS A 107 4.58 -2.56 -10.73
C LYS A 107 4.63 -3.67 -9.69
N GLY A 108 4.01 -4.82 -9.96
CA GLY A 108 3.98 -5.95 -9.02
C GLY A 108 3.24 -5.65 -7.71
N LEU A 109 2.18 -4.83 -7.75
CA LEU A 109 1.46 -4.38 -6.57
C LEU A 109 0.40 -5.40 -6.13
N ALA A 110 0.37 -5.71 -4.83
CA ALA A 110 -0.69 -6.52 -4.24
C ALA A 110 -1.99 -5.72 -4.07
N LEU A 111 -3.14 -6.37 -4.25
CA LEU A 111 -4.42 -5.68 -4.01
C LEU A 111 -4.63 -5.33 -2.54
N SER A 112 -4.12 -6.14 -1.62
CA SER A 112 -4.20 -5.90 -0.17
C SER A 112 -3.55 -4.57 0.22
N ASP A 113 -2.39 -4.26 -0.35
CA ASP A 113 -1.63 -3.05 -0.04
C ASP A 113 -2.36 -1.82 -0.63
N ILE A 114 -2.84 -1.94 -1.87
CA ILE A 114 -3.69 -0.91 -2.49
C ILE A 114 -4.95 -0.66 -1.64
N LEU A 115 -5.63 -1.70 -1.20
CA LEU A 115 -6.85 -1.59 -0.40
C LEU A 115 -6.60 -0.86 0.92
N THR A 116 -5.49 -1.18 1.59
CA THR A 116 -5.08 -0.56 2.86
C THR A 116 -4.79 0.93 2.71
N GLU A 117 -4.05 1.30 1.65
CA GLU A 117 -3.72 2.70 1.36
C GLU A 117 -4.95 3.50 0.92
N VAL A 118 -5.78 2.92 0.04
CA VAL A 118 -7.05 3.55 -0.38
C VAL A 118 -7.96 3.76 0.83
N HIS A 119 -8.05 2.79 1.74
CA HIS A 119 -8.83 2.92 2.98
C HIS A 119 -8.36 4.12 3.81
N THR A 120 -7.05 4.26 4.00
CA THR A 120 -6.45 5.37 4.75
C THR A 120 -6.81 6.73 4.18
N VAL A 121 -6.89 6.85 2.85
CA VAL A 121 -7.27 8.11 2.18
C VAL A 121 -8.78 8.34 2.25
N ILE A 122 -9.59 7.31 1.98
CA ILE A 122 -11.06 7.41 1.98
C ILE A 122 -11.62 7.73 3.36
N GLN A 123 -11.03 7.19 4.43
CA GLN A 123 -11.42 7.50 5.80
C GLN A 123 -11.28 9.01 6.12
N ARG A 124 -10.39 9.72 5.42
CA ARG A 124 -10.18 11.18 5.56
C ARG A 124 -10.93 12.01 4.51
N SER A 125 -11.66 11.35 3.61
CA SER A 125 -12.41 12.02 2.55
C SER A 125 -13.69 12.66 3.07
N LYS A 126 -14.24 13.61 2.31
CA LYS A 126 -15.48 14.33 2.64
C LYS A 126 -16.71 13.72 1.95
N LEU A 127 -16.76 12.39 1.85
CA LEU A 127 -17.94 11.70 1.33
C LEU A 127 -19.12 11.84 2.31
N PRO A 128 -20.37 11.86 1.83
CA PRO A 128 -21.55 11.78 2.69
C PRO A 128 -21.46 10.58 3.64
N PRO A 129 -21.91 10.71 4.91
CA PRO A 129 -21.74 9.65 5.91
C PRO A 129 -22.30 8.30 5.49
N GLU A 130 -23.45 8.27 4.83
CA GLU A 130 -24.08 7.02 4.38
C GLU A 130 -23.25 6.29 3.32
N ALA A 131 -22.79 7.03 2.30
CA ALA A 131 -21.92 6.52 1.26
C ALA A 131 -20.56 6.07 1.82
N LEU A 132 -19.98 6.84 2.74
CA LEU A 132 -18.72 6.51 3.40
C LEU A 132 -18.83 5.21 4.21
N VAL A 133 -19.86 5.08 5.05
CA VAL A 133 -20.07 3.86 5.86
C VAL A 133 -20.28 2.65 4.98
N SER A 134 -21.12 2.77 3.94
CA SER A 134 -21.36 1.67 3.00
C SER A 134 -20.07 1.23 2.30
N LEU A 135 -19.28 2.19 1.82
CA LEU A 135 -18.00 1.93 1.16
C LEU A 135 -16.99 1.26 2.10
N LEU A 136 -16.84 1.75 3.33
CA LEU A 136 -15.93 1.17 4.33
C LEU A 136 -16.29 -0.29 4.66
N ILE A 137 -17.59 -0.62 4.77
CA ILE A 137 -18.04 -2.00 4.97
C ILE A 137 -17.63 -2.88 3.78
N LYS A 138 -17.83 -2.41 2.54
CA LYS A 138 -17.44 -3.16 1.33
C LYS A 138 -15.94 -3.36 1.21
N MET A 139 -15.14 -2.38 1.63
CA MET A 139 -13.69 -2.50 1.67
C MET A 139 -13.25 -3.54 2.71
N ALA A 140 -13.84 -3.54 3.91
CA ALA A 140 -13.56 -4.54 4.94
C ALA A 140 -13.94 -5.96 4.48
N ASP A 141 -15.08 -6.12 3.82
CA ASP A 141 -15.49 -7.40 3.23
C ASP A 141 -14.48 -7.89 2.16
N ALA A 142 -13.96 -6.99 1.33
CA ALA A 142 -12.95 -7.32 0.33
C ALA A 142 -11.63 -7.72 0.97
N GLU A 143 -11.19 -7.03 2.03
CA GLU A 143 -10.00 -7.38 2.80
C GLU A 143 -10.11 -8.79 3.40
N ALA A 144 -11.26 -9.11 4.01
CA ALA A 144 -11.51 -10.43 4.58
C ALA A 144 -11.47 -11.55 3.52
N ARG A 145 -12.01 -11.29 2.32
CA ARG A 145 -11.94 -12.24 1.20
C ARG A 145 -10.53 -12.41 0.66
N LEU A 146 -9.77 -11.32 0.52
CA LEU A 146 -8.36 -11.38 0.14
C LEU A 146 -7.52 -12.18 1.15
N ALA A 147 -7.72 -11.93 2.45
CA ALA A 147 -7.07 -12.70 3.51
C ALA A 147 -7.42 -14.20 3.48
N SER A 148 -8.60 -14.55 2.96
CA SER A 148 -9.05 -15.93 2.77
C SER A 148 -8.52 -16.59 1.49
N GLY A 149 -7.69 -15.89 0.70
CA GLY A 149 -7.11 -16.40 -0.55
C GLY A 149 -8.02 -16.30 -1.78
N CYS A 150 -9.03 -15.42 -1.76
CA CYS A 150 -9.87 -15.17 -2.93
C CYS A 150 -9.08 -14.51 -4.08
N SER A 151 -9.63 -14.61 -5.29
CA SER A 151 -9.00 -14.04 -6.49
C SER A 151 -8.96 -12.52 -6.42
N GLU A 152 -7.75 -11.94 -6.45
CA GLU A 152 -7.59 -10.48 -6.49
C GLU A 152 -8.30 -9.82 -7.69
N ARG A 153 -8.45 -10.54 -8.80
CA ARG A 153 -9.13 -10.03 -9.99
C ARG A 153 -10.62 -9.79 -9.70
N VAL A 154 -11.25 -10.72 -8.98
CA VAL A 154 -12.67 -10.63 -8.60
C VAL A 154 -12.84 -9.56 -7.53
N GLU A 155 -11.95 -9.50 -6.56
CA GLU A 155 -12.01 -8.49 -5.50
C GLU A 155 -11.74 -7.07 -6.01
N LEU A 156 -10.88 -6.89 -7.03
CA LEU A 156 -10.71 -5.61 -7.69
C LEU A 156 -12.00 -5.15 -8.37
N ALA A 157 -12.69 -6.06 -9.07
CA ALA A 157 -13.98 -5.76 -9.69
C ALA A 157 -15.04 -5.39 -8.63
N ALA A 158 -15.08 -6.12 -7.52
CA ALA A 158 -15.97 -5.84 -6.40
C ALA A 158 -15.68 -4.46 -5.76
N LEU A 159 -14.41 -4.11 -5.60
CA LEU A 159 -13.98 -2.81 -5.09
C LEU A 159 -14.46 -1.68 -6.01
N ILE A 160 -14.20 -1.77 -7.32
CA ILE A 160 -14.63 -0.74 -8.29
C ILE A 160 -16.16 -0.60 -8.28
N ALA A 161 -16.89 -1.71 -8.24
CA ALA A 161 -18.35 -1.69 -8.15
C ALA A 161 -18.84 -0.97 -6.88
N ALA A 162 -18.20 -1.19 -5.73
CA ALA A 162 -18.53 -0.50 -4.50
C ALA A 162 -18.32 1.03 -4.62
N PHE A 163 -17.26 1.47 -5.29
CA PHE A 163 -17.02 2.89 -5.56
C PHE A 163 -18.06 3.50 -6.51
N HIS A 164 -18.48 2.77 -7.56
CA HIS A 164 -19.54 3.22 -8.44
C HIS A 164 -20.86 3.42 -7.67
N VAL A 165 -21.26 2.44 -6.85
CA VAL A 165 -22.47 2.54 -6.02
C VAL A 165 -22.39 3.72 -5.05
N ALA A 166 -21.23 3.94 -4.43
CA ALA A 166 -21.02 5.07 -3.53
C ALA A 166 -21.19 6.40 -4.27
N ARG A 167 -20.72 6.53 -5.51
CA ARG A 167 -20.86 7.76 -6.32
C ARG A 167 -22.31 8.02 -6.73
N ASP A 168 -23.06 6.98 -7.05
CA ASP A 168 -24.48 7.09 -7.38
C ASP A 168 -25.27 7.63 -6.18
N GLN A 169 -24.95 7.19 -4.96
CA GLN A 169 -25.55 7.70 -3.72
C GLN A 169 -25.26 9.20 -3.52
N VAL A 170 -24.03 9.65 -3.76
CA VAL A 170 -23.67 11.08 -3.66
C VAL A 170 -24.44 11.93 -4.68
N THR A 171 -24.68 11.40 -5.87
CA THR A 171 -25.38 12.11 -6.94
C THR A 171 -26.88 12.24 -6.64
N LEU A 172 -27.47 11.24 -5.97
CA LEU A 172 -28.88 11.24 -5.58
C LEU A 172 -29.18 12.22 -4.43
N ASP A 173 -28.25 12.44 -3.49
CA ASP A 173 -28.40 13.42 -2.39
C ASP A 173 -28.36 14.89 -2.86
N GLN A 174 -28.04 15.14 -4.13
CA GLN A 174 -28.00 16.48 -4.73
C GLN A 174 -29.26 16.84 -5.54
N LEU A 175 -30.26 15.95 -5.58
CA LEU A 175 -31.56 16.14 -6.24
C LEU A 175 -32.69 16.30 -5.22
#